data_AF-Q881N3-F1
#
_entry.id   AF-Q881N3-F1
#
_cell.length_a   1.000
_cell.length_b   1.000
_cell.length_c   1.000
_cell.angle_alpha   90.00
_cell.angle_beta   90.00
_cell.angle_gamma   90.00
#
_symmetry.space_group_name_H-M   'P 1'
#
loop_
_entity.id
_entity.type
_entity.pdbx_description
1 polymer ?
#
loop_
_entity_poly.entity_id
_entity_poly.type
_entity_poly.pdbx_seq_one_letter_code
_entity_poly.pdbx_strand_id
1 'polypeptide(L)'
;MPAPTTLHPLFETYARFGDLNFSSLKHELPCINEYLSAFPPEIQAVEGYRAVRSFLKSYAGNESTFNSYRTHVERLLLWTLIKSKVPLLEMRRTNAEEFLEFCLAPDPGWVKPVVKSRFIRVGTRRKLATDTYTLNPDWSPFSQSVSKEERKRAKEESRPILQENYKPAQGSIAQIFAVCGSFFQHAIDEGFCEHNPFRAVKQKSKYKQRTTGEHESRILTSLQWDFVLETAEQLATQNPKYERTLFIVATIFAMYLRVSDLVGRENWTPSMGDLRKDGAGNWWYHVVGKGNKAGKISVRDDYVENYLKRWRVHQGLSPLPGFRETTPLIATQRGRAGLSDRHVRLLLQEVFDRALERMQAENWADEDVSRLRAASLHWLRHTSATFDAPYRDMKDLQVDLRHNSLSTTQNVYYNSEDEKRAYSIKRLPMKERT
;
A
#
# COMPACT_ATOMS: atom_id res chain seq x y z
N MET A 1 37.81 8.90 -17.78
CA MET A 1 36.51 9.55 -18.07
C MET A 1 35.97 10.15 -16.79
N PRO A 2 35.20 11.26 -16.81
CA PRO A 2 34.57 11.77 -15.59
C PRO A 2 33.60 10.71 -15.02
N ALA A 3 33.57 10.60 -13.69
CA ALA A 3 32.68 9.67 -13.00
C ALA A 3 31.21 9.96 -13.35
N PRO A 4 30.34 8.93 -13.44
CA PRO A 4 28.93 9.12 -13.71
C PRO A 4 28.27 10.04 -12.66
N THR A 5 27.41 10.93 -13.13
CA THR A 5 26.58 11.81 -12.28
C THR A 5 25.08 11.57 -12.47
N THR A 6 24.72 10.67 -13.39
CA THR A 6 23.34 10.37 -13.76
C THR A 6 22.76 9.26 -12.88
N LEU A 7 21.45 9.31 -12.69
CA LEU A 7 20.68 8.27 -12.02
C LEU A 7 20.65 7.00 -12.88
N HIS A 8 20.93 5.86 -12.25
CA HIS A 8 20.89 4.56 -12.89
C HIS A 8 20.32 3.53 -11.90
N PRO A 9 19.20 2.85 -12.17
CA PRO A 9 18.73 1.78 -11.32
C PRO A 9 19.72 0.60 -11.37
N LEU A 10 19.88 -0.09 -10.25
CA LEU A 10 20.92 -1.10 -10.07
C LEU A 10 20.33 -2.49 -9.82
N PHE A 11 19.07 -2.58 -9.39
CA PHE A 11 18.48 -3.86 -8.97
C PHE A 11 17.20 -4.19 -9.72
N GLU A 12 17.20 -5.35 -10.35
CA GLU A 12 16.06 -5.86 -11.13
C GLU A 12 14.82 -6.19 -10.29
N THR A 13 13.72 -6.49 -10.98
CA THR A 13 12.51 -7.06 -10.36
C THR A 13 12.81 -8.32 -9.56
N TYR A 14 12.01 -8.63 -8.55
CA TYR A 14 12.20 -9.79 -7.66
C TYR A 14 12.45 -11.09 -8.42
N ALA A 15 11.60 -11.40 -9.41
CA ALA A 15 11.72 -12.61 -10.21
C ALA A 15 13.09 -12.69 -10.92
N ARG A 16 13.48 -11.63 -11.64
CA ARG A 16 14.74 -11.61 -12.39
C ARG A 16 15.97 -11.53 -11.50
N PHE A 17 15.86 -10.86 -10.35
CA PHE A 17 16.92 -10.82 -9.36
C PHE A 17 17.21 -12.21 -8.79
N GLY A 18 16.16 -13.02 -8.57
CA GLY A 18 16.29 -14.40 -8.13
C GLY A 18 17.03 -15.31 -9.12
N ASP A 19 16.98 -15.01 -10.42
CA ASP A 19 17.63 -15.78 -11.48
C ASP A 19 19.14 -15.47 -11.61
N LEU A 20 19.66 -14.46 -10.90
CA LEU A 20 21.04 -14.03 -11.07
C LEU A 20 22.05 -14.98 -10.39
N ASN A 21 23.24 -15.12 -10.97
CA ASN A 21 24.36 -15.83 -10.33
C ASN A 21 24.98 -14.95 -9.23
N PHE A 22 24.70 -15.22 -7.96
CA PHE A 22 25.18 -14.39 -6.84
C PHE A 22 26.69 -14.44 -6.58
N SER A 23 27.41 -15.41 -7.16
CA SER A 23 28.87 -15.54 -7.01
C SER A 23 29.64 -14.77 -8.09
N SER A 24 28.96 -14.22 -9.10
CA SER A 24 29.60 -13.51 -10.22
C SER A 24 28.75 -12.35 -10.73
N LEU A 25 29.38 -11.34 -11.32
CA LEU A 25 28.70 -10.24 -12.02
C LEU A 25 28.64 -10.46 -13.54
N LYS A 26 29.20 -11.56 -14.05
CA LYS A 26 29.29 -11.85 -15.48
C LYS A 26 27.92 -11.92 -16.19
N HIS A 27 26.89 -12.32 -15.47
CA HIS A 27 25.51 -12.44 -15.98
C HIS A 27 24.60 -11.29 -15.54
N GLU A 28 25.16 -10.24 -14.95
CA GLU A 28 24.42 -9.01 -14.66
C GLU A 28 24.17 -8.23 -15.95
N LEU A 29 23.19 -7.31 -15.94
CA LEU A 29 22.92 -6.47 -17.11
C LEU A 29 24.18 -5.67 -17.51
N PRO A 30 24.52 -5.62 -18.82
CA PRO A 30 25.69 -4.88 -19.29
C PRO A 30 25.72 -3.43 -18.84
N CYS A 31 24.57 -2.73 -18.89
CA CYS A 31 24.48 -1.34 -18.45
C CYS A 31 24.80 -1.13 -16.96
N ILE A 32 24.51 -2.12 -16.09
CA ILE A 32 24.87 -2.06 -14.67
C ILE A 32 26.38 -2.23 -14.52
N ASN A 33 26.97 -3.23 -15.19
CA ASN A 33 28.41 -3.47 -15.13
C ASN A 33 29.21 -2.26 -15.67
N GLU A 34 28.79 -1.68 -16.78
CA GLU A 34 29.38 -0.48 -17.36
C GLU A 34 29.26 0.71 -16.41
N TYR A 35 28.09 0.93 -15.81
CA TYR A 35 27.87 2.02 -14.86
C TYR A 35 28.77 1.90 -13.62
N LEU A 36 28.85 0.73 -13.01
CA LEU A 36 29.67 0.51 -11.81
C LEU A 36 31.17 0.63 -12.11
N SER A 37 31.62 0.15 -13.28
CA SER A 37 33.04 0.20 -13.68
C SER A 37 33.50 1.61 -14.09
N ALA A 38 32.57 2.53 -14.32
CA ALA A 38 32.88 3.91 -14.68
C ALA A 38 33.24 4.79 -13.47
N PHE A 39 33.04 4.32 -12.24
CA PHE A 39 33.44 5.05 -11.04
C PHE A 39 34.93 4.84 -10.72
N PRO A 40 35.59 5.85 -10.12
CA PRO A 40 36.96 5.70 -9.63
C PRO A 40 37.08 4.57 -8.59
N PRO A 41 38.22 3.85 -8.53
CA PRO A 41 38.42 2.73 -7.61
C PRO A 41 38.19 3.11 -6.13
N GLU A 42 38.46 4.35 -5.76
CA GLU A 42 38.31 4.87 -4.40
C GLU A 42 36.86 4.88 -3.92
N ILE A 43 35.88 4.84 -4.84
CA ILE A 43 34.45 4.79 -4.52
C ILE A 43 33.98 3.36 -4.21
N GLN A 44 34.75 2.34 -4.61
CA GLN A 44 34.45 0.92 -4.39
C GLN A 44 33.01 0.56 -4.82
N ALA A 45 32.61 1.03 -6.00
CA ALA A 45 31.23 0.92 -6.49
C ALA A 45 30.78 -0.54 -6.65
N VAL A 46 31.68 -1.41 -7.10
CA VAL A 46 31.42 -2.84 -7.31
C VAL A 46 31.24 -3.56 -5.97
N GLU A 47 32.05 -3.25 -4.98
CA GLU A 47 31.99 -3.80 -3.63
C GLU A 47 30.69 -3.39 -2.93
N GLY A 48 30.33 -2.10 -3.01
CA GLY A 48 29.05 -1.59 -2.50
C GLY A 48 27.85 -2.28 -3.16
N TYR A 49 27.90 -2.47 -4.49
CA TYR A 49 26.88 -3.21 -5.21
C TYR A 49 26.76 -4.68 -4.74
N ARG A 50 27.89 -5.37 -4.56
CA ARG A 50 27.92 -6.77 -4.07
C ARG A 50 27.33 -6.89 -2.66
N ALA A 51 27.65 -5.96 -1.76
CA ALA A 51 27.10 -5.97 -0.40
C ALA A 51 25.57 -5.81 -0.41
N VAL A 52 25.06 -4.84 -1.18
CA VAL A 52 23.60 -4.64 -1.31
C VAL A 52 22.93 -5.85 -1.96
N ARG A 53 23.56 -6.43 -2.98
CA ARG A 53 23.09 -7.64 -3.66
C ARG A 53 23.03 -8.84 -2.71
N SER A 54 24.05 -9.02 -1.85
CA SER A 54 24.06 -10.03 -0.79
C SER A 54 22.89 -9.83 0.18
N PHE A 55 22.70 -8.61 0.67
CA PHE A 55 21.59 -8.28 1.57
C PHE A 55 20.21 -8.58 0.96
N LEU A 56 19.99 -8.18 -0.30
CA LEU A 56 18.71 -8.42 -0.98
C LEU A 56 18.44 -9.91 -1.22
N LYS A 57 19.48 -10.73 -1.42
CA LYS A 57 19.38 -12.19 -1.56
C LYS A 57 18.76 -12.83 -0.31
N SER A 58 19.04 -12.32 0.89
CA SER A 58 18.46 -12.81 2.15
C SER A 58 16.93 -12.70 2.21
N TYR A 59 16.31 -11.94 1.31
CA TYR A 59 14.85 -11.74 1.22
C TYR A 59 14.23 -12.36 -0.04
N ALA A 60 14.93 -13.25 -0.73
CA ALA A 60 14.47 -13.95 -1.94
C ALA A 60 13.26 -14.90 -1.73
N GLY A 61 12.71 -14.98 -0.51
CA GLY A 61 11.47 -15.70 -0.20
C GLY A 61 10.25 -14.80 0.04
N ASN A 62 10.40 -13.47 -0.02
CA ASN A 62 9.30 -12.53 0.23
C ASN A 62 9.41 -11.29 -0.67
N GLU A 63 8.76 -11.35 -1.83
CA GLU A 63 8.75 -10.30 -2.85
C GLU A 63 8.38 -8.91 -2.31
N SER A 64 7.41 -8.82 -1.40
CA SER A 64 6.99 -7.54 -0.82
C SER A 64 8.09 -6.91 0.02
N THR A 65 8.77 -7.71 0.85
CA THR A 65 9.90 -7.25 1.66
C THR A 65 11.08 -6.89 0.76
N PHE A 66 11.42 -7.74 -0.21
CA PHE A 66 12.45 -7.46 -1.21
C PHE A 66 12.22 -6.12 -1.92
N ASN A 67 11.02 -5.89 -2.44
CA ASN A 67 10.69 -4.68 -3.19
C ASN A 67 10.83 -3.40 -2.35
N SER A 68 10.39 -3.47 -1.09
CA SER A 68 10.57 -2.37 -0.14
C SER A 68 12.06 -2.17 0.16
N TYR A 69 12.79 -3.23 0.48
CA TYR A 69 14.18 -3.14 0.91
C TYR A 69 15.06 -2.62 -0.22
N ARG A 70 14.93 -3.22 -1.42
CA ARG A 70 15.56 -2.78 -2.67
C ARG A 70 15.42 -1.28 -2.87
N THR A 71 14.21 -0.73 -2.70
CA THR A 71 13.96 0.71 -2.88
C THR A 71 14.82 1.57 -1.96
N HIS A 72 15.03 1.17 -0.71
CA HIS A 72 15.77 1.97 0.26
C HIS A 72 17.29 1.78 0.15
N VAL A 73 17.77 0.55 -0.01
CA VAL A 73 19.22 0.31 -0.16
C VAL A 73 19.77 0.76 -1.51
N GLU A 74 18.96 0.75 -2.58
CA GLU A 74 19.33 1.32 -3.88
C GLU A 74 19.43 2.84 -3.81
N ARG A 75 18.51 3.52 -3.10
CA ARG A 75 18.61 4.96 -2.82
C ARG A 75 19.91 5.30 -2.11
N LEU A 76 20.26 4.53 -1.09
CA LEU A 76 21.47 4.71 -0.33
C LEU A 76 22.71 4.53 -1.22
N LEU A 77 22.80 3.41 -1.95
CA LEU A 77 23.92 3.13 -2.84
C LEU A 77 24.07 4.22 -3.92
N LEU A 78 22.98 4.64 -4.56
CA LEU A 78 23.06 5.71 -5.54
C LEU A 78 23.51 7.02 -4.91
N TRP A 79 22.99 7.36 -3.73
CA TRP A 79 23.38 8.57 -3.02
C TRP A 79 24.88 8.57 -2.70
N THR A 80 25.43 7.43 -2.27
CA THR A 80 26.87 7.30 -2.02
C THR A 80 27.71 7.42 -3.28
N LEU A 81 27.24 6.87 -4.40
CA LEU A 81 27.97 6.88 -5.67
C LEU A 81 28.03 8.27 -6.32
N ILE A 82 26.88 8.94 -6.47
CA ILE A 82 26.80 10.15 -7.31
C ILE A 82 26.67 11.46 -6.54
N LYS A 83 26.29 11.42 -5.25
CA LYS A 83 26.11 12.63 -4.44
C LYS A 83 27.19 12.78 -3.37
N SER A 84 27.30 11.85 -2.42
CA SER A 84 28.29 11.97 -1.34
C SER A 84 29.71 11.58 -1.78
N LYS A 85 29.83 10.71 -2.79
CA LYS A 85 31.11 10.19 -3.33
C LYS A 85 31.99 9.57 -2.23
N VAL A 86 31.36 8.78 -1.36
CA VAL A 86 32.01 8.03 -0.27
C VAL A 86 31.73 6.55 -0.49
N PRO A 87 32.69 5.63 -0.27
CA PRO A 87 32.42 4.20 -0.32
C PRO A 87 31.26 3.81 0.60
N LEU A 88 30.30 3.06 0.07
CA LEU A 88 29.11 2.65 0.82
C LEU A 88 29.48 1.97 2.15
N LEU A 89 30.50 1.13 2.14
CA LEU A 89 30.93 0.31 3.29
C LEU A 89 31.80 1.10 4.30
N GLU A 90 32.27 2.29 3.94
CA GLU A 90 33.07 3.18 4.80
C GLU A 90 32.24 4.34 5.40
N MET A 91 30.93 4.35 5.15
CA MET A 91 30.03 5.37 5.68
C MET A 91 30.15 5.48 7.20
N ARG A 92 30.23 6.73 7.67
CA ARG A 92 30.17 7.07 9.09
C ARG A 92 28.79 7.60 9.47
N ARG A 93 28.61 7.84 10.77
CA ARG A 93 27.37 8.42 11.31
C ARG A 93 26.97 9.72 10.60
N THR A 94 27.92 10.59 10.31
CA THR A 94 27.68 11.87 9.63
C THR A 94 27.07 11.65 8.25
N ASN A 95 27.59 10.69 7.47
CA ASN A 95 27.05 10.36 6.16
C ASN A 95 25.63 9.76 6.27
N ALA A 96 25.35 8.95 7.29
CA ALA A 96 24.01 8.44 7.52
C ALA A 96 23.02 9.57 7.88
N GLU A 97 23.44 10.56 8.68
CA GLU A 97 22.63 11.75 8.98
C GLU A 97 22.36 12.58 7.71
N GLU A 98 23.39 12.86 6.90
CA GLU A 98 23.27 13.56 5.61
C GLU A 98 22.34 12.83 4.62
N PHE A 99 22.42 11.50 4.55
CA PHE A 99 21.53 10.70 3.72
C PHE A 99 20.07 10.79 4.17
N LEU A 100 19.82 10.81 5.48
CA LEU A 100 18.46 10.94 6.03
C LEU A 100 17.88 12.34 5.75
N GLU A 101 18.69 13.41 5.88
CA GLU A 101 18.29 14.77 5.46
C GLU A 101 17.96 14.82 3.97
N PHE A 102 18.81 14.20 3.15
CA PHE A 102 18.55 14.08 1.72
C PHE A 102 17.24 13.33 1.42
N CYS A 103 16.89 12.30 2.20
CA CYS A 103 15.63 11.58 2.02
C CYS A 103 14.40 12.40 2.44
N LEU A 104 14.57 13.39 3.34
CA LEU A 104 13.53 14.35 3.70
C LEU A 104 13.32 15.39 2.59
N ALA A 105 14.40 15.87 1.99
CA ALA A 105 14.40 16.89 0.94
C ALA A 105 15.39 16.51 -0.19
N PRO A 106 15.02 15.56 -1.07
CA PRO A 106 15.86 15.12 -2.17
C PRO A 106 15.96 16.21 -3.24
N ASP A 107 17.06 16.20 -4.00
CA ASP A 107 17.25 17.14 -5.10
C ASP A 107 16.13 16.97 -6.14
N PRO A 108 15.69 18.04 -6.83
CA PRO A 108 14.61 17.95 -7.82
C PRO A 108 14.83 16.89 -8.90
N GLY A 109 16.08 16.68 -9.35
CA GLY A 109 16.42 15.64 -10.34
C GLY A 109 16.22 14.20 -9.87
N TRP A 110 16.06 13.98 -8.56
CA TRP A 110 15.83 12.67 -7.94
C TRP A 110 14.35 12.36 -7.71
N VAL A 111 13.45 13.28 -8.08
CA VAL A 111 12.01 13.14 -7.86
C VAL A 111 11.28 13.19 -9.21
N LYS A 112 10.47 12.16 -9.50
CA LYS A 112 9.57 12.17 -10.67
C LYS A 112 8.09 12.06 -10.24
N PRO A 113 7.14 12.56 -11.06
CA PRO A 113 5.73 12.56 -10.68
C PRO A 113 5.09 11.17 -10.67
N VAL A 114 5.73 10.17 -11.29
CA VAL A 114 5.16 8.84 -11.51
C VAL A 114 6.21 7.77 -11.23
N VAL A 115 5.80 6.71 -10.52
CA VAL A 115 6.61 5.50 -10.36
C VAL A 115 6.71 4.79 -11.71
N LYS A 116 7.93 4.59 -12.19
CA LYS A 116 8.23 3.88 -13.44
C LYS A 116 9.01 2.61 -13.16
N SER A 117 8.98 1.65 -14.08
CA SER A 117 9.84 0.47 -14.00
C SER A 117 11.30 0.89 -14.06
N ARG A 118 12.20 0.14 -13.40
CA ARG A 118 13.65 0.41 -13.43
C ARG A 118 14.24 0.20 -14.81
N PHE A 119 13.81 -0.88 -15.46
CA PHE A 119 14.29 -1.28 -16.77
C PHE A 119 13.12 -1.45 -17.75
N ILE A 120 13.42 -1.28 -19.04
CA ILE A 120 12.50 -1.49 -20.16
C ILE A 120 12.94 -2.77 -20.87
N ARG A 121 11.97 -3.65 -21.18
CA ARG A 121 12.23 -4.87 -21.95
C ARG A 121 12.50 -4.51 -23.41
N VAL A 122 13.60 -4.99 -23.95
CA VAL A 122 13.95 -4.92 -25.36
C VAL A 122 13.81 -6.32 -25.94
N GLY A 123 12.78 -6.51 -26.76
CA GLY A 123 12.43 -7.82 -27.31
C GLY A 123 11.18 -7.75 -28.17
N THR A 124 10.75 -8.91 -28.69
CA THR A 124 9.52 -9.00 -29.49
C THR A 124 8.27 -8.81 -28.62
N ARG A 125 7.05 -8.79 -29.20
CA ARG A 125 5.81 -8.66 -28.42
C ARG A 125 5.64 -9.76 -27.36
N ARG A 126 6.06 -11.00 -27.67
CA ARG A 126 6.07 -12.13 -26.73
C ARG A 126 7.38 -12.12 -25.94
N LYS A 127 7.31 -12.45 -24.65
CA LYS A 127 8.50 -12.56 -23.80
C LYS A 127 9.32 -13.77 -24.24
N LEU A 128 10.59 -13.57 -24.58
CA LEU A 128 11.53 -14.63 -24.93
C LEU A 128 12.69 -14.68 -23.94
N ALA A 129 13.36 -15.83 -23.87
CA ALA A 129 14.56 -15.99 -23.02
C ALA A 129 15.74 -15.12 -23.49
N THR A 130 15.74 -14.72 -24.76
CA THR A 130 16.74 -13.85 -25.39
C THR A 130 16.44 -12.36 -25.23
N ASP A 131 15.33 -11.98 -24.59
CA ASP A 131 14.98 -10.57 -24.37
C ASP A 131 16.04 -9.92 -23.48
N THR A 132 16.47 -8.71 -23.87
CA THR A 132 17.39 -7.90 -23.09
C THR A 132 16.64 -6.76 -22.40
N TYR A 133 17.33 -6.01 -21.54
CA TYR A 133 16.72 -4.93 -20.79
C TYR A 133 17.66 -3.73 -20.74
N THR A 134 17.09 -2.55 -20.91
CA THR A 134 17.80 -1.28 -20.90
C THR A 134 17.26 -0.37 -19.81
N LEU A 135 18.03 0.66 -19.47
CA LEU A 135 17.64 1.70 -18.53
C LEU A 135 16.27 2.30 -18.91
N ASN A 136 15.38 2.46 -17.94
CA ASN A 136 14.24 3.33 -18.11
C ASN A 136 14.62 4.79 -17.80
N PRO A 137 14.71 5.70 -18.78
CA PRO A 137 15.07 7.09 -18.53
C PRO A 137 14.02 7.83 -17.68
N ASP A 138 12.78 7.31 -17.63
CA ASP A 138 11.71 7.85 -16.79
C ASP A 138 11.76 7.34 -15.34
N TRP A 139 12.66 6.42 -15.01
CA TRP A 139 12.82 5.96 -13.63
C TRP A 139 13.48 7.02 -12.76
N SER A 140 13.08 7.03 -11.49
CA SER A 140 13.71 7.85 -10.46
C SER A 140 13.57 7.18 -9.09
N PRO A 141 14.56 7.31 -8.19
CA PRO A 141 14.52 6.73 -6.86
C PRO A 141 13.40 7.30 -5.98
N PHE A 142 13.01 8.58 -6.15
CA PHE A 142 11.88 9.17 -5.45
C PHE A 142 10.75 9.50 -6.43
N SER A 143 9.53 9.40 -5.92
CA SER A 143 8.34 9.74 -6.68
C SER A 143 7.34 10.49 -5.83
N GLN A 144 6.77 11.56 -6.39
CA GLN A 144 5.66 12.28 -5.78
C GLN A 144 4.57 12.51 -6.81
N SER A 145 3.55 11.65 -6.77
CA SER A 145 2.34 11.89 -7.53
C SER A 145 1.48 12.93 -6.84
N VAL A 146 0.86 13.79 -7.63
CA VAL A 146 -0.24 14.67 -7.19
C VAL A 146 -1.32 13.82 -6.51
N SER A 147 -1.89 14.33 -5.42
CA SER A 147 -2.94 13.61 -4.69
C SER A 147 -4.16 13.37 -5.59
N LYS A 148 -4.93 12.33 -5.28
CA LYS A 148 -6.16 12.05 -6.03
C LYS A 148 -7.17 13.18 -5.90
N GLU A 149 -7.28 13.75 -4.70
CA GLU A 149 -8.14 14.88 -4.42
C GLU A 149 -7.78 16.10 -5.25
N GLU A 150 -6.51 16.50 -5.25
CA GLU A 150 -6.04 17.67 -6.00
C GLU A 150 -6.31 17.52 -7.51
N ARG A 151 -6.10 16.31 -8.07
CA ARG A 151 -6.46 16.04 -9.47
C ARG A 151 -7.96 16.23 -9.75
N LYS A 152 -8.83 15.87 -8.81
CA LYS A 152 -10.29 16.05 -8.95
C LYS A 152 -10.68 17.50 -8.79
N ARG A 153 -10.21 18.18 -7.73
CA ARG A 153 -10.46 19.62 -7.49
C ARG A 153 -10.01 20.46 -8.67
N ALA A 154 -8.78 20.25 -9.17
CA ALA A 154 -8.28 20.95 -10.34
C ALA A 154 -9.17 20.78 -11.58
N LYS A 155 -9.73 19.58 -11.77
CA LYS A 155 -10.68 19.30 -12.88
C LYS A 155 -12.04 19.98 -12.66
N GLU A 156 -12.59 19.92 -11.45
CA GLU A 156 -13.88 20.52 -11.08
C GLU A 156 -13.85 22.04 -11.19
N GLU A 157 -12.79 22.66 -10.66
CA GLU A 157 -12.58 24.12 -10.64
C GLU A 157 -11.98 24.65 -11.95
N SER A 158 -11.70 23.77 -12.92
CA SER A 158 -11.03 24.11 -14.19
C SER A 158 -9.74 24.92 -14.00
N ARG A 159 -8.96 24.57 -12.98
CA ARG A 159 -7.69 25.23 -12.63
C ARG A 159 -6.49 24.29 -12.87
N PRO A 160 -5.27 24.84 -13.06
CA PRO A 160 -4.08 24.01 -13.09
C PRO A 160 -3.87 23.26 -11.77
N ILE A 161 -3.22 22.10 -11.86
CA ILE A 161 -2.83 21.30 -10.71
C ILE A 161 -1.79 22.08 -9.90
N LEU A 162 -2.05 22.21 -8.59
CA LEU A 162 -1.08 22.74 -7.64
C LEU A 162 -0.10 21.64 -7.26
N GLN A 163 1.14 21.77 -7.75
CA GLN A 163 2.20 20.84 -7.43
C GLN A 163 2.89 21.24 -6.12
N GLU A 164 2.78 20.39 -5.10
CA GLU A 164 3.51 20.59 -3.86
C GLU A 164 4.98 20.16 -3.99
N ASN A 165 5.84 20.81 -3.20
CA ASN A 165 7.22 20.36 -2.94
C ASN A 165 7.25 18.92 -2.42
N TYR A 166 8.39 18.24 -2.62
CA TYR A 166 8.53 16.88 -2.15
C TYR A 166 8.24 16.78 -0.64
N LYS A 167 7.35 15.87 -0.27
CA LYS A 167 7.03 15.53 1.12
C LYS A 167 7.15 14.01 1.29
N PRO A 168 8.05 13.52 2.17
CA PRO A 168 8.19 12.09 2.39
C PRO A 168 6.89 11.54 2.99
N ALA A 169 6.46 10.37 2.50
CA ALA A 169 5.31 9.68 3.07
C ALA A 169 5.54 9.39 4.56
N GLN A 170 4.47 9.44 5.36
CA GLN A 170 4.53 9.18 6.80
C GLN A 170 5.19 7.81 7.07
N GLY A 171 6.15 7.78 8.00
CA GLY A 171 6.89 6.56 8.33
C GLY A 171 7.95 6.13 7.30
N SER A 172 8.00 6.75 6.10
CA SER A 172 9.01 6.43 5.07
C SER A 172 10.44 6.60 5.59
N ILE A 173 10.70 7.68 6.34
CA ILE A 173 12.03 7.92 6.93
C ILE A 173 12.37 6.88 8.00
N ALA A 174 11.41 6.53 8.85
CA ALA A 174 11.61 5.47 9.85
C ALA A 174 11.87 4.11 9.17
N GLN A 175 11.21 3.84 8.04
CA GLN A 175 11.44 2.65 7.24
C GLN A 175 12.81 2.66 6.56
N ILE A 176 13.22 3.78 5.96
CA ILE A 176 14.56 3.97 5.39
C ILE A 176 15.61 3.71 6.49
N PHE A 177 15.44 4.32 7.66
CA PHE A 177 16.32 4.12 8.80
C PHE A 177 16.42 2.65 9.21
N ALA A 178 15.28 1.96 9.36
CA ALA A 178 15.23 0.56 9.75
C ALA A 178 15.89 -0.36 8.71
N VAL A 179 15.60 -0.14 7.43
CA VAL A 179 16.15 -0.96 6.34
C VAL A 179 17.64 -0.73 6.17
N CYS A 180 18.10 0.52 6.14
CA CYS A 180 19.53 0.81 6.04
C CYS A 180 20.29 0.32 7.27
N GLY A 181 19.70 0.43 8.47
CA GLY A 181 20.26 -0.17 9.69
C GLY A 181 20.37 -1.70 9.59
N SER A 182 19.35 -2.38 9.05
CA SER A 182 19.38 -3.83 8.82
C SER A 182 20.40 -4.22 7.75
N PHE A 183 20.55 -3.43 6.68
CA PHE A 183 21.55 -3.62 5.64
C PHE A 183 22.96 -3.59 6.21
N PHE A 184 23.30 -2.56 6.99
CA PHE A 184 24.63 -2.47 7.60
C PHE A 184 24.86 -3.54 8.67
N GLN A 185 23.82 -4.02 9.36
CA GLN A 185 23.96 -5.18 10.23
C GLN A 185 24.33 -6.44 9.43
N HIS A 186 23.61 -6.71 8.34
CA HIS A 186 23.95 -7.79 7.42
C HIS A 186 25.37 -7.64 6.85
N ALA A 187 25.77 -6.42 6.48
CA ALA A 187 27.09 -6.15 5.97
C ALA A 187 28.20 -6.48 6.99
N ILE A 188 27.96 -6.24 8.28
CA ILE A 188 28.88 -6.64 9.35
C ILE A 188 28.90 -8.16 9.50
N ASP A 189 27.72 -8.79 9.55
CA ASP A 189 27.59 -10.23 9.77
C ASP A 189 28.28 -11.05 8.65
N GLU A 190 28.27 -10.53 7.41
CA GLU A 190 28.96 -11.11 6.25
C GLU A 190 30.41 -10.63 6.07
N GLY A 191 30.94 -9.78 6.96
CA GLY A 191 32.32 -9.30 6.92
C GLY A 191 32.62 -8.24 5.85
N PHE A 192 31.61 -7.55 5.31
CA PHE A 192 31.81 -6.44 4.37
C PHE A 192 32.26 -5.14 5.05
N CYS A 193 31.86 -4.89 6.30
CA CYS A 193 32.30 -3.72 7.06
C CYS A 193 32.29 -4.00 8.57
N GLU A 194 32.86 -3.08 9.36
CA GLU A 194 33.01 -3.27 10.81
C GLU A 194 31.95 -2.52 11.63
N HIS A 195 31.30 -1.50 11.05
CA HIS A 195 30.50 -0.53 11.80
C HIS A 195 29.14 -0.27 11.13
N ASN A 196 28.11 -0.07 11.96
CA ASN A 196 26.77 0.30 11.49
C ASN A 196 26.53 1.81 11.69
N PRO A 197 26.62 2.63 10.63
CA PRO A 197 26.50 4.08 10.75
C PRO A 197 25.10 4.53 11.18
N PHE A 198 24.06 3.74 10.88
CA PHE A 198 22.68 4.05 11.29
C PHE A 198 22.43 3.77 12.77
N ARG A 199 23.09 2.76 13.36
CA ARG A 199 22.98 2.46 14.80
C ARG A 199 23.51 3.61 15.67
N ALA A 200 24.51 4.34 15.17
CA ALA A 200 25.11 5.48 15.86
C ALA A 200 24.24 6.76 15.87
N VAL A 201 23.19 6.83 15.04
CA VAL A 201 22.25 7.96 15.00
C VAL A 201 21.35 7.91 16.24
N LYS A 202 21.40 8.98 17.06
CA LYS A 202 20.73 9.04 18.37
C LYS A 202 19.23 8.69 18.30
N GLN A 203 18.73 7.98 19.33
CA GLN A 203 17.34 7.52 19.44
C GLN A 203 16.29 8.65 19.45
N LYS A 204 16.63 9.85 19.94
CA LYS A 204 15.77 11.05 19.92
C LYS A 204 15.94 11.92 18.66
N SER A 205 16.58 11.40 17.61
CA SER A 205 16.72 12.17 16.37
C SER A 205 15.34 12.43 15.74
N LYS A 206 15.20 13.58 15.07
CA LYS A 206 14.02 13.96 14.29
C LYS A 206 13.57 12.89 13.28
N TYR A 207 14.46 11.95 12.91
CA TYR A 207 14.19 10.85 11.97
C TYR A 207 13.45 9.66 12.60
N LYS A 208 13.46 9.53 13.93
CA LYS A 208 12.70 8.52 14.69
C LYS A 208 11.42 9.06 15.31
N GLN A 209 11.25 10.38 15.34
CA GLN A 209 9.99 10.97 15.75
C GLN A 209 8.91 10.52 14.77
N ARG A 210 7.88 9.83 15.28
CA ARG A 210 6.62 9.71 14.56
C ARG A 210 6.13 11.15 14.38
N THR A 211 6.15 11.66 13.17
CA THR A 211 5.45 12.90 12.85
C THR A 211 4.01 12.68 13.29
N THR A 212 3.63 13.30 14.41
CA THR A 212 2.25 13.47 14.88
C THR A 212 1.58 14.50 13.98
N GLY A 213 1.69 14.31 12.66
CA GLY A 213 0.87 15.05 11.72
C GLY A 213 -0.57 14.63 11.97
N GLU A 214 -1.46 15.62 12.08
CA GLU A 214 -2.90 15.42 12.21
C GLU A 214 -3.35 14.40 11.16
N HIS A 215 -3.85 13.27 11.66
CA HIS A 215 -4.40 12.24 10.83
C HIS A 215 -5.70 12.80 10.24
N GLU A 216 -5.70 13.15 8.96
CA GLU A 216 -6.94 12.97 8.20
C GLU A 216 -7.24 11.47 8.21
N SER A 217 -8.16 11.09 9.08
CA SER A 217 -8.69 9.74 9.17
C SER A 217 -9.17 9.35 7.78
N ARG A 218 -8.52 8.36 7.16
CA ARG A 218 -8.87 7.77 5.85
C ARG A 218 -10.17 6.96 5.96
N ILE A 219 -11.23 7.63 6.40
CA ILE A 219 -12.56 7.10 6.68
C ILE A 219 -13.59 8.02 6.05
N LEU A 220 -14.70 7.42 5.63
CA LEU A 220 -15.89 8.17 5.22
C LEU A 220 -16.70 8.56 6.45
N THR A 221 -17.43 9.67 6.37
CA THR A 221 -18.50 9.98 7.35
C THR A 221 -19.69 9.05 7.12
N SER A 222 -20.61 8.96 8.09
CA SER A 222 -21.85 8.16 7.94
C SER A 222 -22.62 8.58 6.70
N LEU A 223 -22.82 9.90 6.53
CA LEU A 223 -23.45 10.48 5.34
C LEU A 223 -22.79 10.02 4.04
N GLN A 224 -21.46 10.15 3.94
CA GLN A 224 -20.73 9.75 2.73
C GLN A 224 -20.83 8.24 2.45
N TRP A 225 -20.84 7.43 3.50
CA TRP A 225 -21.02 5.98 3.36
C TRP A 225 -22.42 5.63 2.86
N ASP A 226 -23.46 6.24 3.43
CA ASP A 226 -24.85 6.05 3.00
C ASP A 226 -24.98 6.40 1.52
N PHE A 227 -24.39 7.53 1.09
CA PHE A 227 -24.34 7.90 -0.33
C PHE A 227 -23.65 6.87 -1.22
N VAL A 228 -22.53 6.30 -0.77
CA VAL A 228 -21.79 5.27 -1.51
C VAL A 228 -22.61 4.00 -1.66
N LEU A 229 -23.22 3.51 -0.58
CA LEU A 229 -24.00 2.28 -0.59
C LEU A 229 -25.27 2.43 -1.43
N GLU A 230 -26.05 3.49 -1.20
CA GLU A 230 -27.26 3.78 -1.98
C GLU A 230 -26.96 4.00 -3.46
N THR A 231 -25.85 4.66 -3.79
CA THR A 231 -25.45 4.82 -5.20
C THR A 231 -25.17 3.46 -5.83
N ALA A 232 -24.48 2.56 -5.13
CA ALA A 232 -24.24 1.21 -5.64
C ALA A 232 -25.55 0.43 -5.83
N GLU A 233 -26.51 0.59 -4.92
CA GLU A 233 -27.85 -0.02 -5.00
C GLU A 233 -28.65 0.51 -6.19
N GLN A 234 -28.69 1.84 -6.36
CA GLN A 234 -29.35 2.50 -7.49
C GLN A 234 -28.75 2.05 -8.82
N LEU A 235 -27.42 1.99 -8.92
CA LEU A 235 -26.72 1.51 -10.12
C LEU A 235 -27.08 0.05 -10.45
N ALA A 236 -27.15 -0.83 -9.44
CA ALA A 236 -27.51 -2.23 -9.63
C ALA A 236 -28.97 -2.41 -10.06
N THR A 237 -29.89 -1.64 -9.46
CA THR A 237 -31.31 -1.62 -9.83
C THR A 237 -31.51 -1.13 -11.27
N GLN A 238 -30.79 -0.10 -11.68
CA GLN A 238 -30.89 0.46 -13.04
C GLN A 238 -30.21 -0.42 -14.10
N ASN A 239 -29.13 -1.11 -13.73
CA ASN A 239 -28.39 -1.94 -14.67
C ASN A 239 -27.78 -3.16 -13.96
N PRO A 240 -28.25 -4.39 -14.27
CA PRO A 240 -27.78 -5.62 -13.64
C PRO A 240 -26.26 -5.85 -13.70
N LYS A 241 -25.53 -5.19 -14.61
CA LYS A 241 -24.06 -5.25 -14.68
C LYS A 241 -23.38 -4.80 -13.37
N TYR A 242 -24.06 -3.97 -12.56
CA TYR A 242 -23.54 -3.44 -11.30
C TYR A 242 -23.88 -4.30 -10.08
N GLU A 243 -24.68 -5.36 -10.20
CA GLU A 243 -24.97 -6.29 -9.08
C GLU A 243 -23.69 -6.84 -8.46
N ARG A 244 -22.70 -7.16 -9.30
CA ARG A 244 -21.37 -7.57 -8.82
C ARG A 244 -20.66 -6.45 -8.05
N THR A 245 -20.75 -5.22 -8.54
CA THR A 245 -20.09 -4.08 -7.89
C THR A 245 -20.73 -3.80 -6.53
N LEU A 246 -22.06 -3.81 -6.45
CA LEU A 246 -22.80 -3.69 -5.19
C LEU A 246 -22.39 -4.79 -4.21
N PHE A 247 -22.40 -6.05 -4.66
CA PHE A 247 -21.98 -7.18 -3.83
C PHE A 247 -20.56 -6.97 -3.28
N ILE A 248 -19.61 -6.53 -4.11
CA ILE A 248 -18.23 -6.27 -3.68
C ILE A 248 -18.17 -5.15 -2.62
N VAL A 249 -18.87 -4.02 -2.84
CA VAL A 249 -18.90 -2.88 -1.90
C VAL A 249 -19.44 -3.33 -0.54
N ALA A 250 -20.61 -3.98 -0.54
CA ALA A 250 -21.25 -4.47 0.68
C ALA A 250 -20.40 -5.53 1.40
N THR A 251 -19.78 -6.46 0.65
CA THR A 251 -18.94 -7.54 1.19
C THR A 251 -17.70 -7.00 1.89
N ILE A 252 -17.00 -6.03 1.28
CA ILE A 252 -15.80 -5.43 1.89
C ILE A 252 -16.16 -4.68 3.17
N PHE A 253 -17.25 -3.92 3.13
CA PHE A 253 -17.71 -3.16 4.28
C PHE A 253 -18.18 -4.07 5.41
N ALA A 254 -19.06 -5.03 5.14
CA ALA A 254 -19.69 -5.87 6.16
C ALA A 254 -18.68 -6.68 6.99
N MET A 255 -17.55 -7.07 6.39
CA MET A 255 -16.55 -7.99 6.98
C MET A 255 -15.14 -7.38 7.08
N TYR A 256 -15.00 -6.06 6.94
CA TYR A 256 -13.72 -5.35 7.03
C TYR A 256 -12.61 -5.90 6.10
N LEU A 257 -12.94 -6.47 4.95
CA LEU A 257 -12.00 -7.27 4.17
C LEU A 257 -10.85 -6.44 3.58
N ARG A 258 -9.65 -7.04 3.49
CA ARG A 258 -8.64 -6.56 2.53
C ARG A 258 -9.03 -7.06 1.14
N VAL A 259 -8.56 -6.40 0.08
CA VAL A 259 -8.81 -6.88 -1.31
C VAL A 259 -8.40 -8.33 -1.49
N SER A 260 -7.24 -8.72 -0.95
CA SER A 260 -6.75 -10.11 -1.02
C SER A 260 -7.63 -11.13 -0.30
N ASP A 261 -8.44 -10.68 0.66
CA ASP A 261 -9.40 -11.55 1.35
C ASP A 261 -10.67 -11.78 0.51
N LEU A 262 -10.85 -10.98 -0.57
CA LEU A 262 -11.95 -11.08 -1.53
C LEU A 262 -11.52 -11.73 -2.86
N VAL A 263 -10.34 -11.36 -3.39
CA VAL A 263 -9.85 -11.88 -4.69
C VAL A 263 -9.04 -13.17 -4.57
N GLY A 264 -8.60 -13.52 -3.36
CA GLY A 264 -7.74 -14.67 -3.11
C GLY A 264 -6.25 -14.40 -3.30
N ARG A 265 -5.49 -15.50 -3.24
CA ARG A 265 -4.03 -15.59 -3.46
C ARG A 265 -3.72 -16.91 -4.18
N GLU A 266 -2.48 -17.11 -4.58
CA GLU A 266 -2.05 -18.34 -5.28
C GLU A 266 -2.42 -19.63 -4.52
N ASN A 267 -2.36 -19.60 -3.19
CA ASN A 267 -2.64 -20.74 -2.33
C ASN A 267 -4.11 -20.86 -1.87
N TRP A 268 -4.98 -19.91 -2.23
CA TRP A 268 -6.38 -19.92 -1.80
C TRP A 268 -7.27 -19.08 -2.70
N THR A 269 -8.32 -19.71 -3.23
CA THR A 269 -9.35 -19.06 -4.04
C THR A 269 -10.66 -18.99 -3.25
N PRO A 270 -11.19 -17.79 -2.97
CA PRO A 270 -12.45 -17.62 -2.25
C PRO A 270 -13.64 -18.22 -2.99
N SER A 271 -14.49 -18.93 -2.24
CA SER A 271 -15.69 -19.57 -2.74
C SER A 271 -16.89 -19.21 -1.87
N MET A 272 -18.11 -19.45 -2.37
CA MET A 272 -19.32 -19.31 -1.59
C MET A 272 -19.37 -20.30 -0.41
N GLY A 273 -18.70 -21.46 -0.52
CA GLY A 273 -18.53 -22.41 0.57
C GLY A 273 -17.65 -21.91 1.71
N ASP A 274 -17.04 -20.73 1.60
CA ASP A 274 -16.34 -20.05 2.69
C ASP A 274 -17.28 -19.22 3.58
N LEU A 275 -18.51 -18.93 3.12
CA LEU A 275 -19.58 -18.33 3.94
C LEU A 275 -20.41 -19.46 4.57
N ARG A 276 -20.35 -19.58 5.90
CA ARG A 276 -20.94 -20.71 6.62
C ARG A 276 -21.76 -20.24 7.81
N LYS A 277 -22.94 -20.85 7.97
CA LYS A 277 -23.75 -20.71 9.18
C LYS A 277 -23.39 -21.83 10.15
N ASP A 278 -23.10 -21.49 11.40
CA ASP A 278 -22.87 -22.49 12.45
C ASP A 278 -24.18 -23.01 13.06
N GLY A 279 -24.08 -23.98 13.97
CA GLY A 279 -25.24 -24.57 14.63
C GLY A 279 -26.01 -23.62 15.57
N ALA A 280 -25.39 -22.53 16.00
CA ALA A 280 -26.05 -21.47 16.78
C ALA A 280 -26.68 -20.40 15.89
N GLY A 281 -26.52 -20.52 14.57
CA GLY A 281 -27.09 -19.62 13.58
C GLY A 281 -26.19 -18.43 13.20
N ASN A 282 -24.95 -18.36 13.70
CA ASN A 282 -24.05 -17.26 13.39
C ASN A 282 -23.35 -17.51 12.04
N TRP A 283 -23.18 -16.44 11.28
CA TRP A 283 -22.48 -16.48 10.00
C TRP A 283 -20.99 -16.16 10.12
N TRP A 284 -20.19 -16.95 9.43
CA TRP A 284 -18.74 -16.85 9.39
C TRP A 284 -18.23 -16.85 7.96
N TYR A 285 -17.27 -15.96 7.67
CA TYR A 285 -16.49 -15.99 6.45
C TYR A 285 -15.09 -16.54 6.72
N HIS A 286 -14.78 -17.70 6.14
CA HIS A 286 -13.50 -18.37 6.30
C HIS A 286 -12.48 -17.84 5.29
N VAL A 287 -11.30 -17.45 5.79
CA VAL A 287 -10.27 -16.80 4.98
C VAL A 287 -8.89 -17.39 5.21
N VAL A 288 -8.07 -17.46 4.17
CA VAL A 288 -6.66 -17.86 4.28
C VAL A 288 -5.77 -16.63 4.09
N GLY A 289 -4.92 -16.37 5.07
CA GLY A 289 -4.06 -15.19 5.21
C GLY A 289 -2.67 -15.34 4.59
N LYS A 290 -1.87 -14.27 4.63
CA LYS A 290 -0.44 -14.32 4.25
C LYS A 290 0.27 -15.33 5.17
N GLY A 291 1.13 -16.16 4.59
CA GLY A 291 1.80 -17.25 5.33
C GLY A 291 0.88 -18.43 5.64
N ASN A 292 -0.14 -18.66 4.81
CA ASN A 292 -1.09 -19.77 4.93
C ASN A 292 -1.88 -19.82 6.25
N LYS A 293 -2.05 -18.67 6.91
CA LYS A 293 -2.75 -18.58 8.20
C LYS A 293 -4.26 -18.54 8.00
N ALA A 294 -4.96 -19.63 8.29
CA ALA A 294 -6.42 -19.67 8.29
C ALA A 294 -7.00 -18.75 9.37
N GLY A 295 -8.17 -18.19 9.11
CA GLY A 295 -8.96 -17.40 10.05
C GLY A 295 -10.43 -17.39 9.66
N LYS A 296 -11.26 -16.83 10.51
CA LYS A 296 -12.68 -16.59 10.24
C LYS A 296 -13.05 -15.18 10.67
N ILE A 297 -14.04 -14.61 10.01
CA ILE A 297 -14.56 -13.26 10.24
C ILE A 297 -16.06 -13.37 10.50
N SER A 298 -16.55 -12.71 11.53
CA SER A 298 -17.98 -12.63 11.83
C SER A 298 -18.72 -11.89 10.72
N VAL A 299 -19.90 -12.37 10.32
CA VAL A 299 -20.69 -11.79 9.23
C VAL A 299 -22.03 -11.29 9.78
N ARG A 300 -22.43 -10.08 9.37
CA ARG A 300 -23.70 -9.45 9.76
C ARG A 300 -24.88 -10.17 9.12
N ASP A 301 -25.95 -10.40 9.88
CA ASP A 301 -27.19 -10.97 9.33
C ASP A 301 -27.80 -10.06 8.26
N ASP A 302 -27.81 -8.75 8.47
CA ASP A 302 -28.25 -7.76 7.48
C ASP A 302 -27.54 -7.93 6.12
N TYR A 303 -26.22 -8.19 6.14
CA TYR A 303 -25.47 -8.45 4.91
C TYR A 303 -25.93 -9.73 4.20
N VAL A 304 -26.18 -10.79 4.97
CA VAL A 304 -26.64 -12.07 4.44
C VAL A 304 -28.00 -11.91 3.78
N GLU A 305 -28.93 -11.25 4.46
CA GLU A 305 -30.31 -11.07 4.02
C GLU A 305 -30.40 -10.16 2.79
N ASN A 306 -29.70 -9.03 2.78
CA ASN A 306 -29.89 -7.98 1.76
C ASN A 306 -28.92 -8.05 0.58
N TYR A 307 -27.70 -8.56 0.77
CA TYR A 307 -26.66 -8.51 -0.27
C TYR A 307 -26.18 -9.90 -0.72
N LEU A 308 -25.97 -10.85 0.19
CA LEU A 308 -25.55 -12.20 -0.19
C LEU A 308 -26.65 -12.93 -0.97
N LYS A 309 -27.87 -12.97 -0.42
CA LYS A 309 -29.02 -13.60 -1.09
C LYS A 309 -29.29 -12.97 -2.46
N ARG A 310 -29.30 -11.62 -2.52
CA ARG A 310 -29.48 -10.85 -3.75
C ARG A 310 -28.47 -11.26 -4.82
N TRP A 311 -27.18 -11.27 -4.48
CA TRP A 311 -26.12 -11.63 -5.42
C TRP A 311 -26.25 -13.08 -5.90
N ARG A 312 -26.56 -14.02 -5.01
CA ARG A 312 -26.72 -15.44 -5.38
C ARG A 312 -27.91 -15.67 -6.30
N VAL A 313 -29.06 -15.06 -6.01
CA VAL A 313 -30.24 -15.12 -6.89
C VAL A 313 -29.94 -14.50 -8.26
N HIS A 314 -29.20 -13.38 -8.30
CA HIS A 314 -28.75 -12.78 -9.55
C HIS A 314 -27.84 -13.71 -10.38
N GLN A 315 -27.05 -14.59 -9.72
CA GLN A 315 -26.25 -15.62 -10.38
C GLN A 315 -27.06 -16.89 -10.75
N GLY A 316 -28.37 -16.93 -10.48
CA GLY A 316 -29.21 -18.10 -10.71
C GLY A 316 -28.99 -19.23 -9.70
N LEU A 317 -28.46 -18.91 -8.52
CA LEU A 317 -28.15 -19.87 -7.45
C LEU A 317 -29.22 -19.83 -6.35
N SER A 318 -29.19 -20.84 -5.47
CA SER A 318 -29.96 -20.81 -4.22
C SER A 318 -29.64 -19.56 -3.39
N PRO A 319 -30.60 -18.94 -2.67
CA PRO A 319 -30.34 -17.72 -1.91
C PRO A 319 -29.24 -17.86 -0.85
N LEU A 320 -29.08 -19.05 -0.27
CA LEU A 320 -28.02 -19.34 0.70
C LEU A 320 -26.98 -20.30 0.12
N PRO A 321 -25.71 -20.19 0.55
CA PRO A 321 -24.66 -21.08 0.11
C PRO A 321 -24.85 -22.52 0.61
N GLY A 322 -24.49 -23.46 -0.25
CA GLY A 322 -24.42 -24.88 0.10
C GLY A 322 -23.19 -25.17 0.96
N PHE A 323 -23.23 -26.24 1.75
CA PHE A 323 -22.08 -26.64 2.55
C PHE A 323 -20.87 -26.97 1.66
N ARG A 324 -19.76 -26.24 1.84
CA ARG A 324 -18.51 -26.41 1.08
C ARG A 324 -18.69 -26.36 -0.45
N GLU A 325 -19.68 -25.60 -0.94
CA GLU A 325 -19.81 -25.42 -2.38
C GLU A 325 -18.56 -24.73 -2.98
N THR A 326 -18.22 -25.09 -4.22
CA THR A 326 -17.03 -24.58 -4.91
C THR A 326 -17.31 -23.38 -5.80
N THR A 327 -18.56 -22.90 -5.82
CA THR A 327 -18.98 -21.72 -6.57
C THR A 327 -18.08 -20.53 -6.23
N PRO A 328 -17.46 -19.84 -7.20
CA PRO A 328 -16.61 -18.70 -6.91
C PRO A 328 -17.36 -17.60 -6.15
N LEU A 329 -16.70 -16.97 -5.16
CA LEU A 329 -17.31 -15.86 -4.41
C LEU A 329 -17.65 -14.68 -5.35
N ILE A 330 -16.72 -14.39 -6.27
CA ILE A 330 -16.87 -13.39 -7.32
C ILE A 330 -16.41 -13.98 -8.66
N ALA A 331 -17.07 -13.56 -9.75
CA ALA A 331 -16.74 -13.96 -11.11
C ALA A 331 -16.69 -12.75 -12.06
N THR A 332 -15.99 -12.94 -13.19
CA THR A 332 -16.09 -12.03 -14.33
C THR A 332 -17.50 -12.07 -14.91
N GLN A 333 -17.88 -11.06 -15.72
CA GLN A 333 -19.19 -11.05 -16.40
C GLN A 333 -19.36 -12.22 -17.38
N ARG A 334 -18.26 -12.86 -17.79
CA ARG A 334 -18.25 -14.04 -18.67
C ARG A 334 -18.16 -15.37 -17.88
N GLY A 335 -18.35 -15.33 -16.55
CA GLY A 335 -18.37 -16.54 -15.71
C GLY A 335 -17.00 -17.07 -15.26
N ARG A 336 -15.87 -16.51 -15.72
CA ARG A 336 -14.54 -16.89 -15.20
C ARG A 336 -14.44 -16.54 -13.72
N ALA A 337 -13.99 -17.48 -12.89
CA ALA A 337 -13.79 -17.30 -11.46
C ALA A 337 -12.76 -16.19 -11.13
N GLY A 338 -13.06 -15.41 -10.11
CA GLY A 338 -12.19 -14.38 -9.56
C GLY A 338 -12.16 -13.07 -10.35
N LEU A 339 -11.61 -12.03 -9.71
CA LEU A 339 -11.26 -10.76 -10.32
C LEU A 339 -9.83 -10.39 -9.91
N SER A 340 -9.15 -9.57 -10.71
CA SER A 340 -7.87 -9.00 -10.27
C SER A 340 -8.09 -7.92 -9.21
N ASP A 341 -7.14 -7.75 -8.28
CA ASP A 341 -7.13 -6.67 -7.30
C ASP A 341 -7.35 -5.30 -7.98
N ARG A 342 -6.67 -5.08 -9.11
CA ARG A 342 -6.82 -3.86 -9.93
C ARG A 342 -8.26 -3.65 -10.40
N HIS A 343 -8.93 -4.69 -10.88
CA HIS A 343 -10.31 -4.58 -11.37
C HIS A 343 -11.29 -4.26 -10.24
N VAL A 344 -11.13 -4.89 -9.08
CA VAL A 344 -11.95 -4.58 -7.88
C VAL A 344 -11.78 -3.12 -7.48
N ARG A 345 -10.55 -2.59 -7.48
CA ARG A 345 -10.31 -1.16 -7.20
C ARG A 345 -10.98 -0.23 -8.20
N LEU A 346 -11.00 -0.59 -9.49
CA LEU A 346 -11.67 0.21 -10.52
C LEU A 346 -13.19 0.23 -10.30
N LEU A 347 -13.80 -0.91 -10.00
CA LEU A 347 -15.25 -1.00 -9.73
C LEU A 347 -15.65 -0.13 -8.52
N LEU A 348 -14.88 -0.20 -7.44
CA LEU A 348 -15.15 0.62 -6.25
C LEU A 348 -14.89 2.10 -6.51
N GLN A 349 -13.86 2.40 -7.30
CA GLN A 349 -13.55 3.77 -7.67
C GLN A 349 -14.71 4.41 -8.44
N GLU A 350 -15.31 3.67 -9.38
CA GLU A 350 -16.50 4.12 -10.12
C GLU A 350 -17.65 4.47 -9.16
N VAL A 351 -17.93 3.64 -8.14
CA VAL A 351 -18.97 3.94 -7.16
C VAL A 351 -18.67 5.22 -6.37
N PHE A 352 -17.43 5.41 -5.91
CA PHE A 352 -17.05 6.65 -5.22
C PHE A 352 -17.18 7.89 -6.11
N ASP A 353 -16.87 7.76 -7.40
CA ASP A 353 -16.98 8.85 -8.35
C ASP A 353 -18.46 9.20 -8.61
N ARG A 354 -19.33 8.20 -8.76
CA ARG A 354 -20.78 8.42 -8.89
C ARG A 354 -21.41 8.99 -7.62
N ALA A 355 -20.99 8.53 -6.45
CA ALA A 355 -21.48 9.06 -5.18
C ALA A 355 -21.05 10.52 -4.98
N LEU A 356 -19.81 10.85 -5.35
CA LEU A 356 -19.32 12.23 -5.39
C LEU A 356 -20.15 13.10 -6.32
N GLU A 357 -20.39 12.66 -7.56
CA GLU A 357 -21.24 13.37 -8.54
C GLU A 357 -22.66 13.58 -8.00
N ARG A 358 -23.24 12.58 -7.33
CA ARG A 358 -24.59 12.66 -6.74
C ARG A 358 -24.66 13.69 -5.62
N MET A 359 -23.72 13.67 -4.67
CA MET A 359 -23.67 14.66 -3.59
C MET A 359 -23.46 16.09 -4.13
N GLN A 360 -22.66 16.25 -5.17
CA GLN A 360 -22.47 17.54 -5.83
C GLN A 360 -23.76 18.02 -6.52
N ALA A 361 -24.46 17.15 -7.23
CA ALA A 361 -25.73 17.47 -7.88
C ALA A 361 -26.84 17.86 -6.88
N GLU A 362 -26.79 17.31 -5.66
CA GLU A 362 -27.69 17.66 -4.56
C GLU A 362 -27.25 18.90 -3.77
N ASN A 363 -26.16 19.58 -4.16
CA ASN A 363 -25.62 20.80 -3.54
C ASN A 363 -25.20 20.65 -2.07
N TRP A 364 -24.66 19.48 -1.68
CA TRP A 364 -24.01 19.32 -0.38
C TRP A 364 -22.77 20.21 -0.26
N ALA A 365 -22.46 20.67 0.96
CA ALA A 365 -21.31 21.51 1.23
C ALA A 365 -19.97 20.79 0.91
N ASP A 366 -18.94 21.54 0.48
CA ASP A 366 -17.66 20.93 0.09
C ASP A 366 -17.02 20.10 1.21
N GLU A 367 -17.21 20.52 2.47
CA GLU A 367 -16.73 19.81 3.65
C GLU A 367 -17.30 18.39 3.74
N ASP A 368 -18.60 18.23 3.45
CA ASP A 368 -19.32 16.96 3.45
C ASP A 368 -18.97 16.06 2.26
N VAL A 369 -18.37 16.62 1.22
CA VAL A 369 -18.07 15.92 -0.04
C VAL A 369 -16.57 15.60 -0.19
N SER A 370 -15.71 16.45 0.39
CA SER A 370 -14.26 16.49 0.23
C SER A 370 -13.57 15.12 0.29
N ARG A 371 -13.89 14.32 1.30
CA ARG A 371 -13.29 13.01 1.54
C ARG A 371 -13.52 12.00 0.42
N LEU A 372 -14.64 12.07 -0.30
CA LEU A 372 -14.92 11.20 -1.46
C LEU A 372 -13.95 11.45 -2.63
N ARG A 373 -13.37 12.65 -2.72
CA ARG A 373 -12.34 12.93 -3.73
C ARG A 373 -11.09 12.10 -3.49
N ALA A 374 -10.69 11.93 -2.23
CA ALA A 374 -9.54 11.14 -1.80
C ALA A 374 -9.84 9.64 -1.59
N ALA A 375 -11.11 9.27 -1.42
CA ALA A 375 -11.54 7.92 -1.06
C ALA A 375 -10.94 6.83 -1.95
N SER A 376 -10.55 5.72 -1.33
CA SER A 376 -10.04 4.54 -2.02
C SER A 376 -10.58 3.29 -1.35
N LEU A 377 -10.44 2.13 -2.00
CA LEU A 377 -10.93 0.86 -1.45
C LEU A 377 -10.53 0.63 0.02
N HIS A 378 -9.29 0.95 0.38
CA HIS A 378 -8.80 0.73 1.74
C HIS A 378 -9.57 1.54 2.79
N TRP A 379 -10.17 2.66 2.39
CA TRP A 379 -11.01 3.47 3.27
C TRP A 379 -12.23 2.68 3.74
N LEU A 380 -12.88 1.86 2.91
CA LEU A 380 -14.07 1.09 3.34
C LEU A 380 -13.81 0.20 4.54
N ARG A 381 -12.64 -0.46 4.55
CA ARG A 381 -12.22 -1.26 5.69
C ARG A 381 -12.06 -0.41 6.95
N HIS A 382 -11.44 0.77 6.82
CA HIS A 382 -11.28 1.68 7.95
C HIS A 382 -12.60 2.31 8.40
N THR A 383 -13.45 2.73 7.48
CA THR A 383 -14.80 3.25 7.73
C THR A 383 -15.61 2.23 8.52
N SER A 384 -15.73 1.01 8.02
CA SER A 384 -16.51 -0.05 8.68
C SER A 384 -15.98 -0.37 10.09
N ALA A 385 -14.66 -0.51 10.24
CA ALA A 385 -14.06 -0.76 11.54
C ALA A 385 -14.25 0.41 12.53
N THR A 386 -14.21 1.65 12.04
CA THR A 386 -14.41 2.84 12.88
C THR A 386 -15.87 2.97 13.30
N PHE A 387 -16.82 2.70 12.41
CA PHE A 387 -18.25 2.76 12.71
C PHE A 387 -18.65 1.72 13.76
N ASP A 388 -18.02 0.56 13.71
CA ASP A 388 -18.33 -0.54 14.62
C ASP A 388 -17.55 -0.51 15.93
N ALA A 389 -16.39 0.15 15.99
CA ALA A 389 -15.54 0.16 17.18
C ALA A 389 -16.28 0.58 18.47
N PRO A 390 -17.19 1.58 18.47
CA PRO A 390 -17.98 1.92 19.66
C PRO A 390 -18.90 0.80 20.17
N TYR A 391 -19.28 -0.15 19.32
CA TYR A 391 -20.29 -1.18 19.59
C TYR A 391 -19.70 -2.61 19.68
N ARG A 392 -18.39 -2.75 19.46
CA ARG A 392 -17.70 -4.05 19.42
C ARG A 392 -16.65 -4.12 20.50
N ASP A 393 -16.52 -5.30 21.11
CA ASP A 393 -15.35 -5.60 21.94
C ASP A 393 -14.07 -5.47 21.09
N MET A 394 -13.05 -4.86 21.70
CA MET A 394 -11.80 -4.53 21.02
C MET A 394 -11.06 -5.79 20.55
N LYS A 395 -11.14 -6.87 21.33
CA LYS A 395 -10.50 -8.15 21.00
C LYS A 395 -11.21 -8.80 19.82
N ASP A 396 -12.53 -8.80 19.82
CA ASP A 396 -13.33 -9.34 18.72
C ASP A 396 -13.06 -8.59 17.42
N LEU A 397 -13.09 -7.25 17.46
CA LEU A 397 -12.77 -6.42 16.31
C LEU A 397 -11.32 -6.63 15.84
N GLN A 398 -10.35 -6.81 16.75
CA GLN A 398 -8.96 -7.15 16.39
C GLN A 398 -8.87 -8.48 15.63
N VAL A 399 -9.61 -9.51 16.07
CA VAL A 399 -9.61 -10.84 15.45
C VAL A 399 -10.25 -10.78 14.06
N ASP A 400 -11.41 -10.13 13.93
CA ASP A 400 -12.10 -9.98 12.63
C ASP A 400 -11.30 -9.11 11.64
N LEU A 401 -10.60 -8.08 12.12
CA LEU A 401 -9.64 -7.32 11.32
C LEU A 401 -8.38 -8.13 10.98
N ARG A 402 -8.11 -9.23 11.69
CA ARG A 402 -6.91 -10.05 11.55
C ARG A 402 -5.65 -9.22 11.76
N HIS A 403 -5.63 -8.42 12.82
CA HIS A 403 -4.44 -7.69 13.26
C HIS A 403 -3.59 -8.57 14.16
N ASN A 404 -2.27 -8.53 14.03
CA ASN A 404 -1.37 -9.31 14.90
C ASN A 404 -1.24 -8.70 16.31
N SER A 405 -1.52 -7.41 16.46
CA SER A 405 -1.40 -6.69 17.74
C SER A 405 -2.69 -5.96 18.08
N LEU A 406 -3.11 -6.05 19.34
CA LEU A 406 -4.23 -5.28 19.87
C LEU A 406 -3.96 -3.78 19.82
N SER A 407 -2.70 -3.37 20.05
CA SER A 407 -2.31 -1.95 19.98
C SER A 407 -2.53 -1.32 18.61
N THR A 408 -2.48 -2.10 17.54
CA THR A 408 -2.81 -1.61 16.19
C THR A 408 -4.29 -1.28 16.07
N THR A 409 -5.17 -2.12 16.62
CA THR A 409 -6.62 -1.86 16.60
C THR A 409 -6.97 -0.68 17.50
N GLN A 410 -6.41 -0.64 18.71
CA GLN A 410 -6.65 0.42 19.69
C GLN A 410 -6.27 1.80 19.13
N ASN A 411 -5.01 1.96 18.69
CA ASN A 411 -4.49 3.26 18.24
C ASN A 411 -5.16 3.79 16.96
N VAL A 412 -5.78 2.90 16.17
CA VAL A 412 -6.37 3.27 14.88
C VAL A 412 -7.86 3.55 14.98
N TYR A 413 -8.61 2.78 15.80
CA TYR A 413 -10.08 2.84 15.81
C TYR A 413 -10.69 3.28 17.14
N TYR A 414 -9.95 3.24 18.24
CA TYR A 414 -10.47 3.54 19.57
C TYR A 414 -10.00 4.90 20.11
N ASN A 415 -9.76 5.87 19.22
CA ASN A 415 -9.44 7.26 19.60
C ASN A 415 -10.67 8.08 20.03
N SER A 416 -11.67 7.41 20.65
CA SER A 416 -12.88 8.05 21.21
C SER A 416 -12.56 9.09 22.29
N GLU A 417 -11.34 9.06 22.84
CA GLU A 417 -10.82 10.04 23.80
C GLU A 417 -10.75 11.45 23.19
N ASP A 418 -10.36 11.61 21.92
CA ASP A 418 -10.22 12.94 21.31
C ASP A 418 -11.58 13.58 20.99
N GLU A 419 -12.55 12.80 20.51
CA GLU A 419 -13.92 13.29 20.29
C GLU A 419 -14.64 13.60 21.60
N LYS A 420 -14.50 12.73 22.62
CA LYS A 420 -15.01 13.02 23.97
C LYS A 420 -14.34 14.25 24.57
N ARG A 421 -13.02 14.40 24.40
CA ARG A 421 -12.26 15.58 24.85
C ARG A 421 -12.75 16.85 24.14
N ALA A 422 -12.91 16.80 22.82
CA ALA A 422 -13.44 17.91 22.02
C ALA A 422 -14.89 18.25 22.42
N TYR A 423 -15.76 17.25 22.59
CA TYR A 423 -17.14 17.45 23.04
C TYR A 423 -17.19 18.04 24.46
N SER A 424 -16.33 17.56 25.36
CA SER A 424 -16.28 18.01 26.75
C SER A 424 -15.97 19.51 26.88
N ILE A 425 -15.22 20.08 25.94
CA ILE A 425 -14.92 21.52 25.91
C ILE A 425 -15.88 22.33 25.04
N LYS A 426 -16.50 21.73 24.00
CA LYS A 426 -17.32 22.42 23.00
C LYS A 426 -18.47 23.25 23.56
N ARG A 427 -18.99 22.89 24.74
CA ARG A 427 -20.13 23.57 25.40
C ARG A 427 -19.74 24.35 26.66
N LEU A 428 -18.44 24.44 26.98
CA LEU A 428 -18.00 25.23 28.13
C LEU A 428 -17.98 26.72 27.76
N PRO A 429 -18.67 27.60 28.54
CA PRO A 429 -18.64 29.03 28.30
C PRO A 429 -17.26 29.61 28.61
N MET A 430 -16.85 30.63 27.85
CA MET A 430 -15.57 31.33 28.01
C MET A 430 -15.59 32.42 29.11
N LYS A 431 -16.75 32.72 29.71
CA LYS A 431 -16.92 33.71 30.79
C LYS A 431 -17.37 33.04 32.10
N GLU A 432 -17.20 33.75 33.22
CA GLU A 432 -17.32 33.26 34.59
C GLU A 432 -18.46 32.26 34.82
N ARG A 433 -18.10 31.15 35.46
CA ARG A 433 -19.04 30.13 35.93
C ARG A 433 -19.60 30.62 37.26
N THR A 434 -20.79 31.21 37.26
CA THR A 434 -21.54 31.50 38.49
C THR A 434 -22.08 30.24 39.12
#